data_AF-A0A6G3TUM2-F1
#
_entry.id   AF-A0A6G3TUM2-F1
#
_cell.length_a   1.000
_cell.length_b   1.000
_cell.length_c   1.000
_cell.angle_alpha   90.00
_cell.angle_beta   90.00
_cell.angle_gamma   90.00
#
_symmetry.space_group_name_H-M   'P 1'
#
loop_
_entity.id
_entity.type
_entity.pdbx_description
1 polymer ?
#
loop_
_entity_poly.entity_id
_entity_poly.type
_entity_poly.pdbx_seq_one_letter_code
_entity_poly.pdbx_strand_id
1 'polypeptide(L)'
;GPPPRDRGRRRVPLFVPFATATAAAALVVASLFAVQANRTQDELAAERDRSREIAHVLSAPDARVGSGRDADGGTIGVIASASTASAVVTLGGYDDPPNGRVRQLWLMRPGAPPRSLGLFEGDTPLVASDLETSATSLAVTVEPDGGSPQPTAQPIVQLALKTVGFGE
;
A
#
# COMPACT_ATOMS: atom_id res chain seq x y z
N GLY A 1 -96.85 0.94 -16.18
CA GLY A 1 -95.48 0.92 -15.60
C GLY A 1 -95.54 0.38 -14.19
N PRO A 2 -94.50 0.53 -13.34
CA PRO A 2 -93.11 0.94 -13.58
C PRO A 2 -92.28 -0.34 -13.93
N PRO A 3 -91.03 -0.66 -13.49
CA PRO A 3 -89.95 0.10 -12.83
C PRO A 3 -88.59 -0.06 -13.62
N PRO A 4 -87.35 -0.22 -13.06
CA PRO A 4 -86.15 0.36 -13.71
C PRO A 4 -85.07 -0.66 -14.15
N ARG A 5 -84.01 -0.17 -14.83
CA ARG A 5 -82.74 -0.91 -14.98
C ARG A 5 -81.59 -0.13 -14.35
N ASP A 6 -81.04 -0.73 -13.29
CA ASP A 6 -79.86 -0.24 -12.60
C ASP A 6 -78.62 -0.27 -13.52
N ARG A 7 -77.80 0.78 -13.46
CA ARG A 7 -76.56 0.91 -14.25
C ARG A 7 -75.37 1.02 -13.29
N GLY A 8 -74.86 -0.14 -12.88
CA GLY A 8 -73.68 -0.25 -12.04
C GLY A 8 -72.48 0.54 -12.61
N ARG A 9 -71.95 1.47 -11.81
CA ARG A 9 -70.71 2.21 -12.11
C ARG A 9 -69.53 1.23 -12.13
N ARG A 10 -69.15 0.74 -13.31
CA ARG A 10 -67.88 0.02 -13.51
C ARG A 10 -66.74 0.98 -13.22
N ARG A 11 -66.11 0.82 -12.04
CA ARG A 11 -64.83 1.46 -11.71
C ARG A 11 -63.80 0.93 -12.70
N VAL A 12 -63.10 1.82 -13.41
CA VAL A 12 -61.91 1.46 -14.19
C VAL A 12 -60.77 1.25 -13.19
N PRO A 13 -60.20 0.05 -13.04
CA PRO A 13 -59.06 -0.13 -12.16
C PRO A 13 -57.81 0.38 -12.86
N LEU A 14 -57.28 1.50 -12.36
CA LEU A 14 -55.97 2.02 -12.74
C LEU A 14 -54.88 1.07 -12.22
N PHE A 15 -54.37 0.19 -13.07
CA PHE A 15 -53.27 -0.74 -12.73
C PHE A 15 -52.13 -0.68 -13.76
N VAL A 16 -51.22 0.27 -13.58
CA VAL A 16 -49.80 0.27 -14.05
C VAL A 16 -49.05 1.24 -13.11
N PRO A 17 -47.78 1.03 -12.68
CA PRO A 17 -46.85 -0.06 -13.02
C PRO A 17 -46.23 -0.84 -11.84
N PHE A 18 -45.91 -2.12 -12.09
CA PHE A 18 -44.85 -2.86 -11.39
C PHE A 18 -43.52 -2.73 -12.16
N ALA A 19 -43.00 -1.50 -12.32
CA ALA A 19 -41.84 -1.21 -13.19
C ALA A 19 -40.70 -0.42 -12.52
N THR A 20 -40.79 -0.15 -11.21
CA THR A 20 -39.73 0.54 -10.45
C THR A 20 -38.70 -0.42 -9.84
N ALA A 21 -39.10 -1.65 -9.52
CA ALA A 21 -38.23 -2.62 -8.86
C ALA A 21 -37.06 -3.09 -9.74
N THR A 22 -37.28 -3.34 -11.04
CA THR A 22 -36.24 -3.79 -11.98
C THR A 22 -35.22 -2.70 -12.29
N ALA A 23 -35.67 -1.46 -12.52
CA ALA A 23 -34.76 -0.33 -12.78
C ALA A 23 -33.88 -0.02 -11.56
N ALA A 24 -34.45 -0.01 -10.35
CA ALA A 24 -33.70 0.20 -9.11
C ALA A 24 -32.69 -0.94 -8.85
N ALA A 25 -33.10 -2.20 -9.02
CA ALA A 25 -32.21 -3.34 -8.87
C ALA A 25 -31.05 -3.33 -9.89
N ALA A 26 -31.33 -3.01 -11.15
CA ALA A 26 -30.30 -2.88 -12.18
C ALA A 26 -29.30 -1.76 -11.88
N LEU A 27 -29.76 -0.61 -11.36
CA LEU A 27 -28.89 0.47 -10.91
C LEU A 27 -28.01 0.05 -9.72
N VAL A 28 -28.57 -0.62 -8.70
CA VAL A 28 -27.78 -1.14 -7.56
C VAL A 28 -26.71 -2.12 -8.03
N VAL A 29 -27.06 -3.07 -8.90
CA VAL A 29 -26.11 -4.05 -9.46
C VAL A 29 -25.03 -3.36 -10.29
N ALA A 30 -25.40 -2.42 -11.17
CA ALA A 30 -24.44 -1.62 -11.94
C ALA A 30 -23.52 -0.78 -11.05
N SER A 31 -24.03 -0.20 -9.95
CA SER A 31 -23.23 0.53 -8.96
C SER A 31 -22.24 -0.38 -8.23
N LEU A 32 -22.65 -1.59 -7.84
CA LEU A 32 -21.76 -2.58 -7.23
C LEU A 32 -20.67 -3.03 -8.21
N PHE A 33 -21.01 -3.29 -9.48
CA PHE A 33 -20.02 -3.62 -10.51
C PHE A 33 -19.08 -2.45 -10.81
N ALA A 34 -19.56 -1.20 -10.86
CA ALA A 34 -18.72 -0.03 -11.05
C ALA A 34 -17.74 0.18 -9.88
N VAL A 35 -18.21 0.04 -8.64
CA VAL A 35 -17.35 0.12 -7.44
C VAL A 35 -16.32 -1.01 -7.43
N GLN A 36 -16.71 -2.24 -7.77
CA GLN A 36 -15.79 -3.37 -7.82
C GLN A 36 -14.76 -3.24 -8.95
N ALA A 37 -15.17 -2.78 -10.13
CA ALA A 37 -14.30 -2.54 -11.27
C ALA A 37 -13.27 -1.42 -10.99
N ASN A 38 -13.69 -0.34 -10.33
CA ASN A 38 -12.78 0.73 -9.92
C ASN A 38 -11.70 0.20 -8.96
N ARG A 39 -12.08 -0.51 -7.88
CA ARG A 39 -11.12 -1.08 -6.93
C ARG A 39 -10.04 -1.94 -7.60
N THR A 40 -10.45 -2.82 -8.52
CA THR A 40 -9.51 -3.67 -9.26
C THR A 40 -8.63 -2.89 -10.24
N GLN A 41 -9.09 -1.73 -10.74
CA GLN A 41 -8.22 -0.82 -11.52
C GLN A 41 -7.27 -0.01 -10.62
N ASP A 42 -7.72 0.44 -9.44
CA ASP A 42 -6.92 1.18 -8.48
C ASP A 42 -5.77 0.30 -7.92
N GLU A 43 -6.07 -0.95 -7.54
CA GLU A 43 -5.08 -1.97 -7.15
C GLU A 43 -4.03 -2.21 -8.27
N LEU A 44 -4.48 -2.39 -9.51
CA LEU A 44 -3.61 -2.60 -10.66
C LEU A 44 -2.78 -1.35 -11.03
N ALA A 45 -3.29 -0.15 -10.75
CA ALA A 45 -2.55 1.09 -10.93
C ALA A 45 -1.44 1.23 -9.89
N ALA A 46 -1.76 1.00 -8.61
CA ALA A 46 -0.79 1.04 -7.51
C ALA A 46 0.37 0.04 -7.73
N GLU A 47 0.05 -1.20 -8.13
CA GLU A 47 1.07 -2.23 -8.40
C GLU A 47 1.95 -1.88 -9.61
N ARG A 48 1.38 -1.25 -10.65
CA ARG A 48 2.13 -0.74 -11.80
C ARG A 48 3.05 0.42 -11.43
N ASP A 49 2.62 1.30 -10.55
CA ASP A 49 3.43 2.44 -10.11
C ASP A 49 4.57 1.97 -9.17
N ARG A 50 4.30 1.04 -8.24
CA ARG A 50 5.34 0.34 -7.46
C ARG A 50 6.36 -0.35 -8.36
N SER A 51 5.89 -1.09 -9.38
CA SER A 51 6.75 -1.75 -10.37
C SER A 51 7.62 -0.77 -11.17
N ARG A 52 7.07 0.41 -11.54
CA ARG A 52 7.83 1.48 -12.22
C ARG A 52 8.88 2.10 -11.31
N GLU A 53 8.56 2.32 -10.04
CA GLU A 53 9.46 2.91 -9.06
C GLU A 53 10.65 1.97 -8.78
N ILE A 54 10.38 0.68 -8.57
CA ILE A 54 11.40 -0.37 -8.47
C ILE A 54 12.26 -0.36 -9.75
N ALA A 55 11.66 -0.42 -10.94
CA ALA A 55 12.40 -0.40 -12.19
C ALA A 55 13.24 0.87 -12.39
N HIS A 56 12.76 2.03 -11.90
CA HIS A 56 13.49 3.30 -11.96
C HIS A 56 14.80 3.23 -11.16
N VAL A 57 14.75 2.74 -9.92
CA VAL A 57 15.95 2.54 -9.09
C VAL A 57 16.88 1.48 -9.69
N LEU A 58 16.34 0.33 -10.12
CA LEU A 58 17.14 -0.77 -10.67
C LEU A 58 17.82 -0.43 -12.01
N SER A 59 17.27 0.50 -12.78
CA SER A 59 17.82 0.94 -14.07
C SER A 59 18.77 2.14 -13.99
N ALA A 60 18.93 2.74 -12.81
CA ALA A 60 19.82 3.87 -12.62
C ALA A 60 21.30 3.48 -12.86
N PRO A 61 22.09 4.30 -13.57
CA PRO A 61 23.47 3.96 -13.94
C PRO A 61 24.44 3.93 -12.74
N ASP A 62 24.07 4.55 -11.61
CA ASP A 62 24.79 4.53 -10.35
C ASP A 62 24.16 3.57 -9.30
N ALA A 63 23.22 2.72 -9.71
CA ALA A 63 22.61 1.73 -8.82
C ALA A 63 23.66 0.77 -8.24
N ARG A 64 23.70 0.67 -6.91
CA ARG A 64 24.63 -0.19 -6.16
C ARG A 64 23.89 -1.10 -5.20
N VAL A 65 24.37 -2.33 -5.10
CA VAL A 65 23.83 -3.36 -4.21
C VAL A 65 24.60 -3.37 -2.88
N GLY A 66 23.87 -3.48 -1.78
CA GLY A 66 24.40 -3.70 -0.44
C GLY A 66 23.55 -4.69 0.33
N SER A 67 24.11 -5.27 1.41
CA SER A 67 23.37 -6.18 2.28
C SER A 67 23.93 -6.19 3.69
N GLY A 68 23.05 -6.35 4.68
CA GLY A 68 23.39 -6.59 6.08
C GLY A 68 22.73 -7.86 6.60
N ARG A 69 23.20 -8.34 7.75
CA ARG A 69 22.64 -9.49 8.48
C ARG A 69 22.74 -9.24 9.99
N ASP A 70 21.75 -9.72 10.73
CA ASP A 70 21.74 -9.70 12.20
C ASP A 70 22.50 -10.89 12.83
N ALA A 71 22.31 -11.13 14.13
CA ALA A 71 22.95 -12.23 14.85
C ALA A 71 22.30 -13.61 14.59
N ASP A 72 21.01 -13.63 14.25
CA ASP A 72 20.19 -14.85 14.14
C ASP A 72 20.10 -15.36 12.69
N GLY A 73 20.54 -14.55 11.72
CA GLY A 73 20.69 -14.91 10.31
C GLY A 73 19.80 -14.08 9.35
N GLY A 74 18.88 -13.29 9.90
CA GLY A 74 17.97 -12.42 9.16
C GLY A 74 18.73 -11.36 8.36
N THR A 75 18.26 -11.08 7.15
CA THR A 75 18.98 -10.25 6.16
C THR A 75 18.19 -9.02 5.74
N ILE A 76 18.91 -7.91 5.57
CA ILE A 76 18.44 -6.73 4.85
C ILE A 76 19.23 -6.61 3.54
N GLY A 77 18.53 -6.50 2.42
CA GLY A 77 19.10 -6.18 1.10
C GLY A 77 18.74 -4.76 0.68
N VAL A 78 19.66 -4.08 -0.01
CA VAL A 78 19.40 -2.77 -0.60
C VAL A 78 19.96 -2.70 -2.01
N ILE A 79 19.20 -2.09 -2.93
CA ILE A 79 19.70 -1.60 -4.21
C ILE A 79 19.37 -0.12 -4.26
N ALA A 80 20.39 0.74 -4.20
CA ALA A 80 20.22 2.19 -4.06
C ALA A 80 20.92 2.96 -5.17
N SER A 81 20.33 4.09 -5.54
CA SER A 81 20.90 5.09 -6.45
C SER A 81 20.88 6.45 -5.74
N ALA A 82 22.04 7.09 -5.68
CA ALA A 82 22.17 8.42 -5.10
C ALA A 82 21.64 9.49 -6.08
N SER A 83 21.79 9.26 -7.39
CA SER A 83 21.29 10.18 -8.43
C SER A 83 19.76 10.27 -8.47
N THR A 84 19.04 9.19 -8.15
CA THR A 84 17.58 9.18 -8.01
C THR A 84 17.10 9.35 -6.57
N ALA A 85 18.01 9.60 -5.61
CA ALA A 85 17.73 9.72 -4.18
C ALA A 85 16.82 8.59 -3.63
N SER A 86 16.99 7.35 -4.11
CA SER A 86 16.02 6.28 -3.87
C SER A 86 16.68 4.91 -3.73
N ALA A 87 16.02 3.99 -3.01
CA ALA A 87 16.47 2.62 -2.82
C ALA A 87 15.31 1.62 -2.80
N VAL A 88 15.54 0.43 -3.36
CA VAL A 88 14.69 -0.75 -3.14
C VAL A 88 15.29 -1.55 -1.99
N VAL A 89 14.48 -1.80 -0.96
CA VAL A 89 14.89 -2.48 0.28
C VAL A 89 14.11 -3.76 0.45
N THR A 90 14.80 -4.85 0.79
CA THR A 90 14.22 -6.17 1.03
C THR A 90 14.62 -6.70 2.40
N LEU A 91 13.75 -7.54 2.96
CA LEU A 91 14.02 -8.33 4.16
C LEU A 91 13.87 -9.81 3.84
N GLY A 92 14.51 -10.66 4.62
CA GLY A 92 14.37 -12.11 4.51
C GLY A 92 14.90 -12.83 5.74
N GLY A 93 14.32 -13.99 6.07
CA GLY A 93 14.67 -14.74 7.28
C GLY A 93 14.10 -14.14 8.58
N TYR A 94 13.02 -13.36 8.48
CA TYR A 94 12.28 -12.85 9.63
C TYR A 94 10.87 -13.45 9.65
N ASP A 95 10.47 -14.03 10.78
CA ASP A 95 9.08 -14.38 11.03
C ASP A 95 8.19 -13.12 11.07
N ASP A 96 6.89 -13.29 10.82
CA ASP A 96 5.94 -12.19 10.96
C ASP A 96 5.85 -11.68 12.40
N PRO A 97 5.81 -10.35 12.62
CA PRO A 97 5.76 -9.81 13.96
C PRO A 97 4.51 -10.26 14.74
N PRO A 98 4.67 -10.65 16.02
CA PRO A 98 3.53 -11.09 16.83
C PRO A 98 2.58 -9.92 17.14
N ASN A 99 1.33 -10.26 17.45
CA ASN A 99 0.31 -9.33 17.96
C ASN A 99 -0.07 -8.18 17.01
N GLY A 100 0.00 -8.40 15.68
CA GLY A 100 -0.36 -7.38 14.69
C GLY A 100 0.64 -6.21 14.60
N ARG A 101 1.88 -6.42 15.05
CA ARG A 101 2.96 -5.45 14.89
C ARG A 101 3.46 -5.44 13.45
N VAL A 102 4.17 -4.38 13.07
CA VAL A 102 4.73 -4.20 11.72
C VAL A 102 6.26 -4.04 11.77
N ARG A 103 6.92 -4.32 10.65
CA ARG A 103 8.34 -3.99 10.44
C ARG A 103 8.41 -2.61 9.78
N GLN A 104 9.12 -1.66 10.38
CA GLN A 104 9.23 -0.29 9.87
C GLN A 104 10.67 0.05 9.48
N LEU A 105 10.86 0.67 8.31
CA LEU A 105 12.16 1.13 7.82
C LEU A 105 12.44 2.58 8.28
N TRP A 106 13.68 2.81 8.69
CA TRP A 106 14.15 4.12 9.16
C TRP A 106 15.42 4.56 8.43
N LEU A 107 15.45 5.83 8.04
CA LEU A 107 16.65 6.53 7.58
C LEU A 107 17.38 7.14 8.77
N MET A 108 18.66 6.79 8.92
CA MET A 108 19.54 7.29 9.98
C MET A 108 20.52 8.31 9.41
N ARG A 109 20.72 9.43 10.13
CA ARG A 109 21.64 10.51 9.75
C ARG A 109 22.38 11.06 10.98
N PRO A 110 23.58 11.64 10.82
CA PRO A 110 24.28 12.32 11.89
C PRO A 110 23.47 13.51 12.41
N GLY A 111 23.28 13.59 13.74
CA GLY A 111 22.66 14.76 14.39
C GLY A 111 21.17 15.00 14.12
N ALA A 112 20.48 14.06 13.46
CA ALA A 112 19.04 14.16 13.15
C ALA A 112 18.28 12.94 13.70
N PRO A 113 16.99 13.09 14.06
CA PRO A 113 16.16 11.95 14.47
C PRO A 113 15.95 10.98 13.29
N PRO A 114 15.72 9.68 13.56
CA PRO A 114 15.35 8.71 12.53
C PRO A 114 14.10 9.15 11.77
N ARG A 115 14.12 9.08 10.43
CA ARG A 115 12.96 9.37 9.58
C ARG A 115 12.34 8.06 9.10
N SER A 116 11.03 7.90 9.27
CA SER A 116 10.30 6.77 8.69
C SER A 116 10.40 6.79 7.16
N LEU A 117 10.68 5.63 6.56
CA LEU A 117 10.66 5.39 5.12
C LEU A 117 9.50 4.47 4.68
N GLY A 118 8.65 4.04 5.62
CA GLY A 118 7.50 3.19 5.36
C GLY A 118 7.52 1.85 6.11
N LEU A 119 6.51 1.03 5.85
CA LEU A 119 6.24 -0.24 6.52
C LEU A 119 6.41 -1.40 5.55
N PHE A 120 7.03 -2.50 5.98
CA PHE A 120 7.10 -3.72 5.19
C PHE A 120 5.79 -4.51 5.25
N GLU A 121 5.35 -4.98 4.08
CA GLU A 121 4.16 -5.81 3.90
C GLU A 121 4.63 -7.25 3.63
N GLY A 122 4.80 -8.03 4.71
CA GLY A 122 5.44 -9.35 4.63
C GLY A 122 6.87 -9.25 4.08
N ASP A 123 7.16 -10.01 3.03
CA ASP A 123 8.46 -10.02 2.33
C ASP A 123 8.48 -9.09 1.10
N THR A 124 7.45 -8.26 0.88
CA THR A 124 7.34 -7.41 -0.31
C THR A 124 8.40 -6.30 -0.28
N PRO A 125 9.17 -6.08 -1.37
CA PRO A 125 10.16 -5.00 -1.44
C PRO A 125 9.54 -3.63 -1.16
N LEU A 126 10.19 -2.85 -0.30
CA LEU A 126 9.82 -1.47 0.00
C LEU A 126 10.71 -0.54 -0.83
N VAL A 127 10.09 0.44 -1.50
CA VAL A 127 10.84 1.53 -2.13
C VAL A 127 10.92 2.69 -1.14
N ALA A 128 12.14 3.17 -0.92
CA ALA A 128 12.43 4.31 -0.06
C ALA A 128 12.89 5.47 -0.93
N SER A 129 12.12 6.55 -0.95
CA SER A 129 12.38 7.78 -1.70
C SER A 129 13.02 8.88 -0.84
N ASP A 130 13.37 10.00 -1.49
CA ASP A 130 13.84 11.24 -0.87
C ASP A 130 15.09 11.05 0.02
N LEU A 131 15.93 10.06 -0.28
CA LEU A 131 17.11 9.73 0.50
C LEU A 131 18.18 10.83 0.37
N GLU A 132 18.47 11.52 1.48
CA GLU A 132 19.54 12.52 1.50
C GLU A 132 20.92 11.84 1.45
N THR A 133 21.88 12.40 0.71
CA THR A 133 23.25 11.83 0.58
C THR A 133 23.98 11.67 1.91
N SER A 134 23.61 12.43 2.94
CA SER A 134 24.11 12.32 4.32
C SER A 134 23.53 11.14 5.13
N ALA A 135 22.69 10.31 4.52
CA ALA A 135 22.18 9.07 5.10
C ALA A 135 23.33 8.08 5.37
N THR A 136 23.54 7.76 6.65
CA THR A 136 24.63 6.86 7.06
C THR A 136 24.20 5.40 7.12
N SER A 137 22.93 5.13 7.44
CA SER A 137 22.40 3.77 7.50
C SER A 137 20.88 3.71 7.34
N LEU A 138 20.40 2.53 6.95
CA LEU A 138 19.03 2.10 7.12
C LEU A 138 18.94 1.22 8.37
N ALA A 139 17.87 1.37 9.15
CA ALA A 139 17.56 0.52 10.30
C ALA A 139 16.12 -0.01 10.18
N VAL A 140 15.87 -1.23 10.64
CA VAL A 140 14.52 -1.80 10.74
C VAL A 140 14.21 -2.11 12.19
N THR A 141 13.02 -1.74 12.63
CA THR A 141 12.48 -2.06 13.96
C THR A 141 11.15 -2.78 13.82
N VAL A 142 10.72 -3.44 14.91
CA VAL A 142 9.35 -3.92 15.05
C VAL A 142 8.55 -2.87 15.83
N GLU A 143 7.47 -2.38 15.25
CA GLU A 143 6.67 -1.24 15.70
C GLU A 143 5.19 -1.64 15.93
N PRO A 144 4.39 -0.86 16.67
CA PRO A 144 2.93 -1.05 16.76
C PRO A 144 2.25 -1.05 15.38
N ASP A 145 1.01 -1.54 15.30
CA ASP A 145 0.20 -1.45 14.08
C ASP A 145 0.12 -0.02 13.54
N GLY A 146 0.17 0.14 12.21
CA GLY A 146 0.33 1.44 11.54
C GLY A 146 1.70 2.10 11.70
N GLY A 147 2.64 1.49 12.42
CA GLY A 147 4.00 2.00 12.64
C GLY A 147 4.09 3.01 13.79
N SER A 148 5.09 3.88 13.72
CA SER A 148 5.34 4.93 14.72
C SER A 148 6.03 6.16 14.13
N PRO A 149 5.95 7.33 14.81
CA PRO A 149 6.62 8.56 14.37
C PRO A 149 8.12 8.58 14.69
N GLN A 150 8.56 7.78 15.67
CA GLN A 150 9.96 7.51 16.03
C GLN A 150 10.06 6.03 16.46
N PRO A 151 11.24 5.40 16.39
CA PRO A 151 11.43 4.02 16.84
C PRO A 151 10.97 3.78 18.28
N THR A 152 10.15 2.76 18.53
CA THR A 152 9.76 2.34 19.90
C THR A 152 10.62 1.19 20.43
N ALA A 153 11.36 0.51 19.55
CA ALA A 153 12.24 -0.61 19.86
C ALA A 153 13.67 -0.39 19.32
N GLN A 154 14.62 -1.21 19.77
CA GLN A 154 15.94 -1.27 19.15
C GLN A 154 15.85 -1.86 17.74
N PRO A 155 16.74 -1.47 16.80
CA PRO A 155 16.81 -2.10 15.48
C PRO A 155 17.04 -3.61 15.57
N ILE A 156 16.25 -4.39 14.84
CA ILE A 156 16.50 -5.82 14.63
C ILE A 156 17.62 -6.04 13.62
N VAL A 157 17.77 -5.11 12.66
CA VAL A 157 18.88 -5.09 11.71
C VAL A 157 19.19 -3.66 11.27
N GLN A 158 20.45 -3.39 10.94
CA GLN A 158 20.92 -2.10 10.46
C GLN A 158 21.98 -2.30 9.36
N LEU A 159 21.94 -1.47 8.32
CA LEU A 159 22.84 -1.51 7.17
C LEU A 159 23.44 -0.13 6.91
N ALA A 160 24.76 -0.02 6.98
CA ALA A 160 25.48 1.20 6.58
C ALA A 160 25.39 1.41 5.05
N LEU A 161 25.09 2.64 4.62
CA LEU A 161 24.88 2.97 3.21
C LEU A 161 26.15 3.44 2.46
N LYS A 162 27.30 3.49 3.14
CA LYS A 162 28.56 3.99 2.54
C LYS A 162 28.97 3.26 1.26
N THR A 163 28.75 1.95 1.20
CA THR A 163 29.09 1.14 0.03
C THR A 163 28.14 1.33 -1.16
N VAL A 164 26.98 1.95 -0.95
CA VAL A 164 25.96 2.18 -1.99
C VAL A 164 25.79 3.66 -2.39
N GLY A 165 26.71 4.54 -1.99
CA GLY A 165 26.80 5.91 -2.49
C GLY A 165 26.19 7.01 -1.61
N PHE A 166 25.95 6.72 -0.33
CA PHE A 166 25.49 7.68 0.68
C PHE A 166 26.51 7.74 1.83
N GLY A 167 26.29 8.60 2.83
CA GLY A 167 27.16 8.74 4.00
C GLY A 167 28.36 9.67 3.78
N GLU A 168 28.20 10.65 2.89
CA GLU A 168 29.09 11.81 2.69
C GLU A 168 28.63 13.01 3.55
#